data_AF-A0A0F9N0E1-F1
#
_entry.id   AF-A0A0F9N0E1-F1
#
_cell.length_a   1.000
_cell.length_b   1.000
_cell.length_c   1.000
_cell.angle_alpha   90.00
_cell.angle_beta   90.00
_cell.angle_gamma   90.00
#
_symmetry.space_group_name_H-M   'P 1'
#
loop_
_entity.id
_entity.type
_entity.pdbx_description
1 polymer ?
#
loop_
_entity_poly.entity_id
_entity_poly.type
_entity_poly.pdbx_seq_one_letter_code
_entity_poly.pdbx_strand_id
1 'polypeptide(L)' 'KASGPWGEKKDMWMKSLRLVSVLQEPDSETEYLVELALQERKVS' A
#
# COMPACT_ATOMS: atom_id res chain seq x y z
N LYS A 1 17.55 -4.35 -15.63
CA LYS A 1 18.03 -3.63 -14.43
C LYS A 1 16.80 -3.09 -13.72
N ALA A 2 16.50 -3.60 -12.52
CA ALA A 2 15.37 -3.11 -11.75
C ALA A 2 15.61 -1.66 -11.29
N SER A 3 14.56 -0.83 -11.29
CA SER A 3 14.66 0.63 -11.25
C SER A 3 14.10 1.25 -9.96
N GLY A 4 14.03 0.47 -8.88
CA GLY A 4 13.65 0.94 -7.55
C GLY A 4 14.65 0.49 -6.48
N PRO A 5 14.67 1.12 -5.29
CA PRO A 5 15.57 0.76 -4.19
C PRO A 5 15.38 -0.69 -3.71
N TRP A 6 14.27 -1.33 -4.09
CA TRP A 6 13.92 -2.71 -3.75
C TRP A 6 13.96 -3.68 -4.94
N GLY A 7 14.58 -3.32 -6.06
CA GLY A 7 14.64 -4.22 -7.21
C GLY A 7 13.30 -4.38 -7.96
N GLU A 8 12.42 -3.39 -7.83
CA GLU A 8 11.14 -3.35 -8.53
C GLU A 8 11.30 -3.14 -10.05
N LYS A 9 10.41 -3.75 -10.84
CA LYS A 9 10.35 -3.54 -12.29
C LYS A 9 9.75 -2.17 -12.62
N LYS A 10 10.17 -1.61 -13.77
CA LYS A 10 9.75 -0.28 -14.26
C LYS A 10 8.24 -0.21 -14.50
N ASP A 11 7.65 -1.28 -15.02
CA ASP A 11 6.23 -1.38 -15.35
C ASP A 11 5.49 -2.23 -14.30
N MET A 12 5.28 -1.66 -13.12
CA MET A 12 4.53 -2.31 -12.04
C MET A 12 3.38 -1.42 -11.56
N TRP A 13 2.27 -2.09 -11.27
CA TRP A 13 1.16 -1.51 -10.53
C TRP A 13 1.57 -1.35 -9.07
N MET A 14 1.52 -0.12 -8.57
CA MET A 14 1.72 0.17 -7.15
C MET A 14 0.37 0.06 -6.45
N LYS A 15 0.32 -0.81 -5.44
CA LYS A 15 -0.79 -0.83 -4.48
C LYS A 15 -0.43 0.10 -3.34
N SER A 16 -1.21 1.16 -3.17
CA SER A 16 -1.14 2.04 -2.01
C SER A 16 -2.31 1.73 -1.09
N LEU A 17 -2.03 1.56 0.19
CA LEU A 17 -3.05 1.43 1.22
C LEU A 17 -3.11 2.76 1.98
N ARG A 18 -4.29 3.37 2.02
CA ARG A 18 -4.55 4.55 2.82
C ARG A 18 -5.35 4.13 4.04
N LEU A 19 -4.81 4.35 5.24
CA LEU A 19 -5.55 4.10 6.48
C LEU A 19 -6.75 5.04 6.57
N VAL A 20 -7.93 4.48 6.76
CA VAL A 20 -9.20 5.21 6.91
C VAL A 20 -9.56 5.32 8.38
N SER A 21 -9.53 4.20 9.10
CA SER A 21 -9.84 4.17 10.52
C SER A 21 -9.13 3.04 11.24
N VAL A 22 -8.97 3.20 12.54
CA VAL A 22 -8.50 2.18 13.47
C VAL A 22 -9.67 1.86 14.39
N LEU A 23 -10.04 0.58 14.45
CA LEU A 23 -11.04 0.07 15.37
C LEU A 23 -10.29 -0.70 16.45
N GLN A 24 -10.37 -0.20 17.68
CA GLN A 24 -9.70 -0.79 18.82
C GLN A 24 -10.71 -0.98 19.93
N GLU A 25 -11.02 -2.24 20.21
CA GLU A 25 -11.85 -2.65 21.34
C GLU A 25 -10.95 -3.17 22.47
N PRO A 26 -11.33 -2.98 23.74
CA PRO A 26 -10.63 -3.60 24.86
C PRO A 26 -10.58 -5.12 24.68
N ASP A 27 -9.43 -5.71 24.99
CA ASP A 27 -9.19 -7.17 24.95
C ASP A 27 -9.31 -7.83 23.56
N SER A 28 -9.34 -7.04 22.48
CA SER A 28 -9.32 -7.52 21.09
C SER A 28 -8.12 -7.00 20.31
N GLU A 29 -7.77 -7.69 19.22
CA GLU A 29 -6.74 -7.21 18.30
C GLU A 29 -7.22 -5.93 17.59
N THR A 30 -6.26 -5.06 17.25
CA THR A 30 -6.58 -3.82 16.54
C THR A 30 -6.92 -4.10 15.09
N GLU A 31 -8.06 -3.61 14.64
CA GLU A 31 -8.50 -3.71 13.26
C GLU A 31 -8.26 -2.40 12.51
N TYR A 32 -7.80 -2.52 11.27
CA TYR A 32 -7.47 -1.38 10.41
C TYR A 32 -8.35 -1.40 9.17
N LEU A 33 -9.18 -0.37 9.03
CA LEU A 33 -9.90 -0.14 7.78
C LEU A 33 -8.99 0.65 6.85
N VAL A 34 -8.66 0.06 5.70
CA VAL A 34 -7.78 0.67 4.70
C VAL A 34 -8.48 0.76 3.35
N GLU A 35 -8.27 1.87 2.65
CA GLU A 35 -8.65 2.05 1.26
C GLU A 35 -7.49 1.62 0.37
N LEU A 36 -7.77 0.77 -0.63
CA LEU A 36 -6.78 0.34 -1.62
C LEU A 36 -6.85 1.24 -2.85
N ALA A 37 -5.74 1.91 -3.15
CA ALA A 37 -5.54 2.62 -4.41
C ALA A 37 -4.54 1.85 -5.29
N LEU A 38 -4.94 1.55 -6.53
CA LEU A 38 -4.06 1.01 -7.56
C LEU A 38 -3.57 2.17 -8.43
N GLN A 39 -2.27 2.41 -8.41
CA GLN A 39 -1.64 3.46 -9.22
C GLN A 39 -0.66 2.85 -10.19
N GLU A 40 -0.84 3.17 -11.47
CA GLU A 40 0.15 2.85 -12.48
C GLU A 40 1.38 3.75 -12.27
N ARG A 41 2.56 3.15 -12.09
CA ARG A 41 3.79 3.91 -11.92
C ARG A 41 4.28 4.39 -13.29
N LYS A 42 4.11 5.68 -13.59
CA LYS A 42 4.78 6.31 -14.73
C LYS A 42 6.21 6.70 -14.33
N VAL A 43 7.18 5.92 -14.77
CA VAL A 43 8.61 6.25 -14.61
C VAL A 43 9.08 6.99 -15.86
N SER A 44 9.27 8.31 -15.75
CA SER A 44 9.93 9.14 -16.77
C SER A 44 11.38 8.71 -17.01
#